data_AF-A0AAU7CNM7-F1
#
_entry.id   AF-A0AAU7CNM7-F1
#
_cell.length_a   1.000
_cell.length_b   1.000
_cell.length_c   1.000
_cell.angle_alpha   90.00
_cell.angle_beta   90.00
_cell.angle_gamma   90.00
#
_symmetry.space_group_name_H-M   'P 1'
#
loop_
_entity.id
_entity.type
_entity.pdbx_description
1 polymer ?
#
loop_
_entity_poly.entity_id
_entity_poly.type
_entity_poly.pdbx_seq_one_letter_code
_entity_poly.pdbx_strand_id
1 'polypeptide(L)'
;MDSAPRPTQAAAYLEAISALNVTTGAGAAERGLSVPAGPEDLSERARVVVERSDELGRSIATRLGDDTEPSERELASLQLLAAAAIDLAVASDLATAAADGAAAGVERAATPGILTELRPILEAPAGVGLEGVTGAGMGVERRPRSSGPEEARRLLREDAEATLQCIRDDASAAGRAALVGLLQVPSPPLKEAANVAAHELLKAVGDSSSALIRKAVALVAQALDKILAALGPQLRERVRAQAADWVEGLKQADAFGSLLDRVYEFGRLKEEVVGRVDVAPAGVDVVRLDEAAKQLEALGARFHQQTNVLSQVVKGLAWGRPWILGLAPPWGPLSLTTAYVALIGYTVYAGGDYLDWYRTGDSGRMDFVVGVRSVVQRAMEV
;
A
#
# COMPACT_ATOMS: atom_id res chain seq x y z
N MET A 1 -30.08 -0.26 29.32
CA MET A 1 -28.88 -1.11 29.15
C MET A 1 -28.22 -0.63 27.88
N ASP A 2 -27.19 0.20 27.99
CA ASP A 2 -26.41 0.58 26.81
C ASP A 2 -25.62 -0.64 26.35
N SER A 3 -25.89 -1.08 25.13
CA SER A 3 -25.12 -2.14 24.47
C SER A 3 -23.69 -1.64 24.34
N ALA A 4 -22.71 -2.40 24.84
CA ALA A 4 -21.31 -2.06 24.62
C ALA A 4 -21.05 -1.88 23.10
N PRO A 5 -20.28 -0.86 22.69
CA PRO A 5 -19.99 -0.62 21.28
C PRO A 5 -19.30 -1.85 20.69
N ARG A 6 -19.78 -2.32 19.53
CA ARG A 6 -19.16 -3.44 18.83
C ARG A 6 -17.73 -3.06 18.42
N PRO A 7 -16.73 -3.96 18.57
CA PRO A 7 -15.38 -3.68 18.10
C PRO A 7 -15.40 -3.40 16.58
N THR A 8 -14.51 -2.52 16.14
CA THR A 8 -14.33 -2.27 14.71
C THR A 8 -13.74 -3.52 14.03
N GLN A 9 -13.95 -3.67 12.71
CA GLN A 9 -13.40 -4.82 11.98
C GLN A 9 -11.85 -4.87 12.05
N ALA A 10 -11.21 -3.70 12.08
CA ALA A 10 -9.77 -3.59 12.27
C ALA A 10 -9.34 -4.15 13.64
N ALA A 11 -10.03 -3.77 14.72
CA ALA A 11 -9.74 -4.28 16.05
C ALA A 11 -9.92 -5.81 16.14
N ALA A 12 -11.00 -6.35 15.56
CA ALA A 12 -11.25 -7.79 15.54
C ALA A 12 -10.17 -8.57 14.75
N TYR A 13 -9.67 -8.01 13.64
CA TYR A 13 -8.57 -8.59 12.86
C TYR A 13 -7.25 -8.57 13.63
N LEU A 14 -6.90 -7.43 14.24
CA LEU A 14 -5.67 -7.29 15.03
C LEU A 14 -5.67 -8.17 16.29
N GLU A 15 -6.84 -8.34 16.92
CA GLU A 15 -7.03 -9.28 18.03
C GLU A 15 -6.82 -10.73 17.57
N ALA A 16 -7.37 -11.12 16.41
CA ALA A 16 -7.17 -12.46 15.85
C ALA A 16 -5.67 -12.76 15.57
N ILE A 17 -4.93 -11.78 15.03
CA ILE A 17 -3.47 -11.91 14.82
C ILE A 17 -2.74 -12.01 16.16
N SER A 18 -3.15 -11.22 17.15
CA SER A 18 -2.55 -11.27 18.48
C SER A 18 -2.76 -12.66 19.10
N ALA A 19 -3.98 -13.21 19.02
CA ALA A 19 -4.32 -14.55 19.48
C ALA A 19 -3.54 -15.66 18.76
N LEU A 20 -3.28 -15.49 17.45
CA LEU A 20 -2.42 -16.39 16.68
C LEU A 20 -0.99 -16.47 17.27
N ASN A 21 -0.47 -15.33 17.73
CA ASN A 21 0.90 -15.19 18.24
C ASN A 21 1.05 -15.49 19.74
N VAL A 22 -0.03 -15.68 20.50
CA VAL A 22 0.07 -16.06 21.91
C VAL A 22 0.71 -17.45 22.01
N THR A 23 1.95 -17.49 22.49
CA THR A 23 2.58 -18.71 22.98
C THR A 23 1.85 -19.14 24.25
N THR A 24 1.12 -20.25 24.17
CA THR A 24 0.35 -20.86 25.27
C THR A 24 1.19 -21.24 26.51
N GLY A 25 2.53 -21.06 26.47
CA GLY A 25 3.46 -21.49 27.51
C GLY A 25 3.92 -20.41 28.51
N ALA A 26 3.75 -19.11 28.25
CA ALA A 26 4.40 -18.08 29.07
C ALA A 26 3.77 -17.88 30.47
N GLY A 27 2.49 -18.20 30.65
CA GLY A 27 1.80 -18.05 31.93
C GLY A 27 1.78 -19.30 32.83
N ALA A 28 2.17 -20.48 32.31
CA ALA A 28 2.03 -21.76 33.02
C ALA A 28 3.35 -22.29 33.64
N ALA A 29 4.45 -21.55 33.46
CA ALA A 29 5.79 -21.95 33.93
C ALA A 29 5.91 -22.05 35.47
N GLU A 30 5.02 -21.44 36.26
CA GLU A 30 5.06 -21.55 37.72
C GLU A 30 4.51 -22.88 38.27
N ARG A 31 3.82 -23.69 37.45
CA ARG A 31 3.27 -24.99 37.87
C ARG A 31 3.57 -26.10 36.85
N GLY A 32 4.84 -26.24 36.48
CA GLY A 32 5.46 -27.47 35.97
C GLY A 32 4.60 -28.38 35.07
N LEU A 33 4.16 -27.91 33.91
CA LEU A 33 3.84 -28.67 32.67
C LEU A 33 3.10 -27.71 31.72
N SER A 34 3.85 -26.88 30.98
CA SER A 34 3.29 -26.17 29.83
C SER A 34 3.12 -27.17 28.69
N VAL A 35 1.88 -27.56 28.39
CA VAL A 35 1.58 -28.28 27.16
C VAL A 35 1.58 -27.25 26.04
N PRO A 36 2.52 -27.32 25.06
CA PRO A 36 2.48 -26.42 23.91
C PRO A 36 1.14 -26.58 23.18
N ALA A 37 0.62 -25.48 22.60
CA ALA A 37 -0.56 -25.57 21.74
C ALA A 37 -0.36 -26.66 20.70
N GLY A 38 -1.33 -27.58 20.60
CA GLY A 38 -1.34 -28.57 19.54
C GLY A 38 -1.49 -27.91 18.17
N PRO A 39 -1.05 -28.59 17.08
CA PRO A 39 -1.20 -28.08 15.71
C PRO A 39 -2.67 -27.81 15.31
N GLU A 40 -3.63 -28.52 15.90
CA GLU A 40 -5.07 -28.28 15.70
C GLU A 40 -5.50 -26.90 16.20
N ASP A 41 -4.97 -26.46 17.34
CA ASP A 41 -5.27 -25.14 17.91
C ASP A 41 -4.68 -24.00 17.05
N LEU A 42 -3.46 -24.19 16.51
CA LEU A 42 -2.87 -23.21 15.60
C LEU A 42 -3.67 -23.09 14.29
N SER A 43 -4.11 -24.22 13.73
CA SER A 43 -4.93 -24.23 12.51
C SER A 43 -6.27 -23.51 12.70
N GLU A 44 -6.89 -23.68 13.87
CA GLU A 44 -8.16 -23.03 14.18
C GLU A 44 -7.99 -21.52 14.38
N ARG A 45 -6.94 -21.09 15.08
CA ARG A 45 -6.60 -19.65 15.19
C ARG A 45 -6.30 -19.03 13.83
N ALA A 46 -5.57 -19.74 12.96
CA ALA A 46 -5.31 -19.29 11.59
C ALA A 46 -6.59 -19.17 10.75
N ARG A 47 -7.58 -20.05 10.96
CA ARG A 47 -8.91 -19.93 10.32
C ARG A 47 -9.59 -18.61 10.71
N VAL A 48 -9.58 -18.26 11.99
CA VAL A 48 -10.17 -17.01 12.47
C VAL A 48 -9.48 -15.80 11.84
N VAL A 49 -8.14 -15.80 11.72
CA VAL A 49 -7.41 -14.70 11.05
C VAL A 49 -7.82 -14.55 9.58
N VAL A 50 -7.94 -15.65 8.83
CA VAL A 50 -8.40 -15.63 7.43
C VAL A 50 -9.81 -15.04 7.30
N GLU A 51 -10.73 -15.40 8.19
CA GLU A 51 -12.10 -14.88 8.19
C GLU A 51 -12.14 -13.38 8.50
N ARG A 52 -11.41 -12.93 9.53
CA ARG A 52 -11.34 -11.51 9.89
C ARG A 52 -10.64 -10.67 8.83
N SER A 53 -9.63 -11.22 8.17
CA SER A 53 -8.94 -10.55 7.08
C SER A 53 -9.85 -10.30 5.87
N ASP A 54 -10.71 -11.27 5.54
CA ASP A 54 -11.72 -11.12 4.48
C ASP A 54 -12.77 -10.05 4.84
N GLU A 55 -13.32 -10.13 6.05
CA GLU A 55 -14.31 -9.17 6.55
C GLU A 55 -13.76 -7.75 6.56
N LEU A 56 -12.52 -7.57 7.05
CA LEU A 56 -11.82 -6.30 7.04
C LEU A 56 -11.62 -5.78 5.60
N GLY A 57 -11.09 -6.62 4.71
CA GLY A 57 -10.85 -6.25 3.31
C GLY A 57 -12.12 -5.77 2.60
N ARG A 58 -13.23 -6.52 2.75
CA ARG A 58 -14.53 -6.14 2.19
C ARG A 58 -15.05 -4.82 2.79
N SER A 59 -14.96 -4.66 4.10
CA SER A 59 -15.41 -3.44 4.79
C SER A 59 -14.59 -2.19 4.43
N ILE A 60 -13.29 -2.33 4.12
CA ILE A 60 -12.49 -1.21 3.65
C ILE A 60 -12.82 -0.90 2.19
N ALA A 61 -12.94 -1.92 1.33
CA ALA A 61 -13.18 -1.76 -0.10
C ALA A 61 -14.50 -1.02 -0.42
N THR A 62 -15.53 -1.11 0.43
CA THR A 62 -16.77 -0.33 0.25
C THR A 62 -16.57 1.18 0.35
N ARG A 63 -15.49 1.64 1.01
CA ARG A 63 -15.12 3.06 1.12
C ARG A 63 -14.30 3.58 -0.05
N LEU A 64 -14.07 2.75 -1.07
CA LEU A 64 -13.45 3.18 -2.33
C LEU A 64 -14.47 3.63 -3.39
N GLY A 65 -15.75 3.71 -3.03
CA GLY A 65 -16.81 4.10 -3.97
C GLY A 65 -16.72 5.57 -4.39
N ASP A 66 -17.27 5.89 -5.56
CA ASP A 66 -17.22 7.23 -6.15
C ASP A 66 -17.90 8.30 -5.25
N ASP A 67 -18.89 7.90 -4.45
CA ASP A 67 -19.63 8.77 -3.51
C ASP A 67 -18.88 9.03 -2.18
N THR A 68 -17.68 8.48 -2.01
CA THR A 68 -16.87 8.66 -0.78
C THR A 68 -15.92 9.85 -0.92
N GLU A 69 -15.77 10.62 0.15
CA GLU A 69 -14.86 11.77 0.21
C GLU A 69 -13.43 11.37 -0.19
N PRO A 70 -12.70 12.17 -0.99
CA PRO A 70 -11.38 11.80 -1.52
C PRO A 70 -10.37 11.36 -0.45
N SER A 71 -10.32 12.09 0.67
CA SER A 71 -9.43 11.78 1.80
C SER A 71 -9.77 10.44 2.49
N GLU A 72 -11.04 10.06 2.55
CA GLU A 72 -11.48 8.78 3.07
C GLU A 72 -11.13 7.63 2.12
N ARG A 73 -11.28 7.84 0.81
CA ARG A 73 -10.90 6.86 -0.23
C ARG A 73 -9.41 6.57 -0.19
N GLU A 74 -8.60 7.60 -0.06
CA GLU A 74 -7.16 7.45 0.04
C GLU A 74 -6.73 6.70 1.30
N LEU A 75 -7.31 7.03 2.47
CA LEU A 75 -7.07 6.26 3.69
C LEU A 75 -7.52 4.80 3.52
N ALA A 76 -8.68 4.55 2.92
CA ALA A 76 -9.15 3.20 2.64
C ALA A 76 -8.18 2.44 1.72
N SER A 77 -7.63 3.09 0.70
CA SER A 77 -6.61 2.51 -0.16
C SER A 77 -5.35 2.14 0.63
N LEU A 78 -4.88 3.02 1.51
CA LEU A 78 -3.71 2.76 2.35
C LEU A 78 -3.96 1.62 3.35
N GLN A 79 -5.16 1.55 3.92
CA GLN A 79 -5.57 0.49 4.84
C GLN A 79 -5.64 -0.88 4.15
N LEU A 80 -6.07 -0.96 2.89
CA LEU A 80 -6.03 -2.20 2.11
C LEU A 80 -4.60 -2.69 1.88
N LEU A 81 -3.67 -1.80 1.54
CA LEU A 81 -2.26 -2.15 1.37
C LEU A 81 -1.61 -2.58 2.70
N ALA A 82 -1.93 -1.89 3.79
CA ALA A 82 -1.45 -2.24 5.13
C ALA A 82 -1.94 -3.63 5.55
N ALA A 83 -3.22 -3.92 5.34
CA ALA A 83 -3.79 -5.25 5.61
C ALA A 83 -3.18 -6.32 4.70
N ALA A 84 -2.92 -6.02 3.41
CA ALA A 84 -2.25 -6.95 2.50
C ALA A 84 -0.82 -7.28 2.95
N ALA A 85 -0.06 -6.29 3.42
CA ALA A 85 1.29 -6.52 3.96
C ALA A 85 1.27 -7.43 5.20
N ILE A 86 0.31 -7.21 6.11
CA ILE A 86 0.14 -8.04 7.31
C ILE A 86 -0.29 -9.47 6.92
N ASP A 87 -1.23 -9.63 5.99
CA ASP A 87 -1.66 -10.94 5.49
C ASP A 87 -0.49 -11.74 4.90
N LEU A 88 0.39 -11.09 4.12
CA LEU A 88 1.58 -11.73 3.56
C LEU A 88 2.59 -12.15 4.65
N ALA A 89 2.76 -11.32 5.68
CA ALA A 89 3.63 -11.64 6.81
C ALA A 89 3.08 -12.86 7.59
N VAL A 90 1.80 -12.85 7.92
CA VAL A 90 1.13 -13.96 8.60
C VAL A 90 1.16 -15.22 7.74
N ALA A 91 0.93 -15.12 6.42
CA ALA A 91 1.03 -16.24 5.50
C ALA A 91 2.43 -16.87 5.52
N SER A 92 3.48 -16.05 5.54
CA SER A 92 4.86 -16.51 5.62
C SER A 92 5.15 -17.21 6.95
N ASP A 93 4.66 -16.67 8.06
CA ASP A 93 4.82 -17.28 9.39
C ASP A 93 4.09 -18.64 9.45
N LEU A 94 2.87 -18.74 8.91
CA LEU A 94 2.12 -19.99 8.83
C LEU A 94 2.78 -21.04 7.93
N ALA A 95 3.34 -20.63 6.79
CA ALA A 95 4.06 -21.52 5.88
C ALA A 95 5.35 -22.06 6.53
N THR A 96 6.07 -21.22 7.27
CA THR A 96 7.26 -21.60 8.04
C THR A 96 6.89 -22.59 9.15
N ALA A 97 5.85 -22.31 9.93
CA ALA A 97 5.35 -23.22 10.96
C ALA A 97 4.90 -24.58 10.40
N ALA A 98 4.37 -24.60 9.17
CA ALA A 98 4.01 -25.83 8.49
C ALA A 98 5.24 -26.65 8.04
N ALA A 99 6.33 -25.99 7.65
CA ALA A 99 7.56 -26.64 7.18
C ALA A 99 8.41 -27.18 8.33
N ASP A 100 8.58 -26.38 9.39
CA ASP A 100 9.45 -26.71 10.51
C ASP A 100 8.73 -27.54 11.60
N GLY A 101 7.41 -27.69 11.47
CA GLY A 101 6.53 -28.26 12.48
C GLY A 101 6.24 -27.28 13.63
N ALA A 102 5.16 -27.54 14.38
CA ALA A 102 4.66 -26.62 15.41
C ALA A 102 5.66 -26.33 16.57
N ALA A 103 6.77 -27.06 16.65
CA ALA A 103 7.78 -26.94 17.70
C ALA A 103 8.94 -25.98 17.35
N ALA A 104 9.10 -25.56 16.09
CA ALA A 104 10.11 -24.58 15.71
C ALA A 104 9.60 -23.18 16.07
N GLY A 105 10.08 -22.69 17.21
CA GLY A 105 9.54 -21.55 17.92
C GLY A 105 9.50 -20.22 17.16
N VAL A 106 8.75 -19.31 17.77
CA VAL A 106 8.38 -17.93 17.37
C VAL A 106 9.56 -16.99 17.08
N GLU A 107 10.82 -17.45 17.19
CA GLU A 107 12.02 -16.59 17.09
C GLU A 107 12.24 -15.94 15.70
N ARG A 108 11.49 -16.33 14.65
CA ARG A 108 11.61 -15.78 13.29
C ARG A 108 10.31 -15.19 12.71
N ALA A 109 9.31 -14.90 13.53
CA ALA A 109 8.05 -14.36 13.04
C ALA A 109 8.26 -12.95 12.44
N ALA A 110 7.86 -12.76 11.19
CA ALA A 110 7.90 -11.47 10.51
C ALA A 110 6.78 -10.53 10.98
N THR A 111 5.65 -11.10 11.42
CA THR A 111 4.42 -10.38 11.75
C THR A 111 4.58 -9.30 12.83
N PRO A 112 5.26 -9.52 13.97
CA PRO A 112 5.28 -8.53 15.06
C PRO A 112 5.84 -7.16 14.65
N GLY A 113 6.93 -7.14 13.86
CA GLY A 113 7.54 -5.88 13.41
C GLY A 113 6.62 -5.11 12.46
N ILE A 114 6.07 -5.80 11.44
CA ILE A 114 5.13 -5.20 10.48
C ILE A 114 3.86 -4.74 11.19
N LEU A 115 3.34 -5.51 12.14
CA LEU A 115 2.13 -5.17 12.87
C LEU A 115 2.30 -3.88 13.69
N THR A 116 3.44 -3.69 14.35
CA THR A 116 3.72 -2.45 15.08
C THR A 116 3.76 -1.24 14.16
N GLU A 117 4.36 -1.37 12.97
CA GLU A 117 4.46 -0.28 11.99
C GLU A 117 3.11 0.06 11.35
N LEU A 118 2.30 -0.94 11.02
CA LEU A 118 1.09 -0.76 10.20
C LEU A 118 -0.21 -0.66 11.01
N ARG A 119 -0.19 -0.98 12.30
CA ARG A 119 -1.36 -0.85 13.19
C ARG A 119 -1.98 0.56 13.18
N PRO A 120 -1.22 1.66 13.32
CA PRO A 120 -1.81 3.01 13.33
C PRO A 120 -2.62 3.33 12.07
N ILE A 121 -2.21 2.78 10.92
CA ILE A 121 -2.90 2.95 9.64
C ILE A 121 -4.24 2.21 9.66
N LEU A 122 -4.24 0.94 10.12
CA LEU A 122 -5.46 0.13 10.17
C LEU A 122 -6.49 0.65 11.18
N GLU A 123 -6.03 1.23 12.28
CA GLU A 123 -6.90 1.76 13.34
C GLU A 123 -7.38 3.20 13.07
N ALA A 124 -6.79 3.88 12.07
CA ALA A 124 -7.16 5.25 11.72
C ALA A 124 -8.66 5.37 11.38
N PRO A 125 -9.41 6.28 12.05
CA PRO A 125 -10.83 6.50 11.75
C PRO A 125 -11.02 7.04 10.33
N ALA A 126 -12.05 6.56 9.63
CA ALA A 126 -12.33 6.94 8.25
C ALA A 126 -12.40 8.47 8.07
N GLY A 127 -13.21 9.16 8.89
CA GLY A 127 -13.46 10.60 8.77
C GLY A 127 -12.28 11.52 9.13
N VAL A 128 -11.13 10.98 9.56
CA VAL A 128 -9.91 11.77 9.81
C VAL A 128 -8.99 11.76 8.57
N GLY A 129 -9.16 10.80 7.65
CA GLY A 129 -8.27 10.64 6.50
C GLY A 129 -6.82 10.33 6.91
N LEU A 130 -5.87 10.61 6.01
CA LEU A 130 -4.44 10.36 6.29
C LEU A 130 -3.80 11.32 7.29
N GLU A 131 -4.43 12.45 7.61
CA GLU A 131 -3.88 13.44 8.55
C GLU A 131 -3.64 12.84 9.94
N GLY A 132 -4.52 11.93 10.37
CA GLY A 132 -4.39 11.23 11.65
C GLY A 132 -3.24 10.22 11.69
N VAL A 133 -2.76 9.79 10.53
CA VAL A 133 -1.66 8.81 10.39
C VAL A 133 -0.31 9.53 10.28
N THR A 134 -0.23 10.59 9.48
CA THR A 134 1.02 11.32 9.22
C THR A 134 1.35 12.33 10.33
N GLY A 135 0.34 12.93 10.97
CA GLY A 135 0.51 14.03 11.92
C GLY A 135 1.12 13.66 13.27
N ALA A 136 1.09 12.38 13.68
CA ALA A 136 1.57 11.96 15.00
C ALA A 136 3.10 11.81 15.10
N GLY A 137 3.83 11.75 13.98
CA GLY A 137 5.27 11.44 13.98
C GLY A 137 6.12 12.26 13.02
N MET A 138 5.56 12.74 11.91
CA MET A 138 6.31 13.57 10.96
C MET A 138 6.07 15.03 11.29
N GLY A 139 6.68 15.49 12.39
CA GLY A 139 6.57 16.86 12.87
C GLY A 139 6.91 17.86 11.77
N VAL A 140 5.88 18.24 10.99
CA VAL A 140 5.92 19.34 10.01
C VAL A 140 6.38 20.53 10.82
N GLU A 141 7.66 20.86 10.68
CA GLU A 141 8.25 21.95 11.43
C GLU A 141 7.44 23.18 11.08
N ARG A 142 6.94 23.88 12.10
CA ARG A 142 6.20 25.11 11.88
C ARG A 142 7.13 26.11 11.22
N ARG A 143 7.09 26.17 9.89
CA ARG A 143 7.84 27.18 9.15
C ARG A 143 7.37 28.57 9.59
N PRO A 144 8.32 29.51 9.74
CA PRO A 144 7.97 30.92 9.93
C PRO A 144 7.03 31.37 8.80
N ARG A 145 6.08 32.25 9.12
CA ARG A 145 5.27 32.90 8.09
C ARG A 145 6.17 33.76 7.21
N SER A 146 5.87 33.81 5.92
CA SER A 146 6.60 34.65 4.98
C SER A 146 6.46 36.13 5.35
N SER A 147 7.54 36.90 5.20
CA SER A 147 7.56 38.35 5.51
C SER A 147 6.89 39.20 4.43
N GLY A 148 6.68 38.65 3.24
CA GLY A 148 6.04 39.33 2.11
C GLY A 148 5.75 38.41 0.92
N PRO A 149 5.10 38.94 -0.13
CA PRO A 149 4.65 38.13 -1.28
C PRO A 149 5.79 37.55 -2.11
N GLU A 150 6.94 38.23 -2.23
CA GLU A 150 8.09 37.70 -2.97
C GLU A 150 8.70 36.47 -2.28
N GLU A 151 8.85 36.53 -0.96
CA GLU A 151 9.34 35.41 -0.15
C GLU A 151 8.37 34.22 -0.22
N ALA A 152 7.06 34.48 -0.07
CA ALA A 152 6.04 33.43 -0.13
C ALA A 152 6.00 32.73 -1.50
N ARG A 153 6.18 33.47 -2.61
CA ARG A 153 6.30 32.87 -3.94
C ARG A 153 7.54 32.02 -4.10
N ARG A 154 8.69 32.52 -3.63
CA ARG A 154 9.95 31.79 -3.69
C ARG A 154 9.83 30.47 -2.94
N LEU A 155 9.27 30.50 -1.73
CA LEU A 155 9.04 29.29 -0.92
C LEU A 155 8.06 28.34 -1.60
N LEU A 156 6.92 28.83 -2.09
CA LEU A 156 5.96 28.00 -2.81
C LEU A 156 6.58 27.33 -4.04
N ARG A 157 7.42 28.06 -4.79
CA ARG A 157 8.16 27.51 -5.94
C ARG A 157 9.12 26.39 -5.52
N GLU A 158 9.93 26.65 -4.50
CA GLU A 158 10.90 25.68 -3.97
C GLU A 158 10.20 24.43 -3.45
N ASP A 159 9.11 24.58 -2.71
CA ASP A 159 8.33 23.46 -2.19
C ASP A 159 7.61 22.69 -3.30
N ALA A 160 7.07 23.37 -4.31
CA ALA A 160 6.47 22.70 -5.47
C ALA A 160 7.50 21.86 -6.22
N GLU A 161 8.69 22.42 -6.51
CA GLU A 161 9.76 21.69 -7.17
C GLU A 161 10.25 20.49 -6.33
N ALA A 162 10.45 20.70 -5.03
CA ALA A 162 10.87 19.65 -4.11
C ALA A 162 9.82 18.53 -4.01
N THR A 163 8.53 18.87 -3.81
CA THR A 163 7.46 17.90 -3.70
C THR A 163 7.26 17.10 -4.99
N LEU A 164 7.31 17.75 -6.17
CA LEU A 164 7.29 17.04 -7.46
C LEU A 164 8.42 16.01 -7.55
N GLN A 165 9.65 16.41 -7.20
CA GLN A 165 10.82 15.54 -7.25
C GLN A 165 10.71 14.38 -6.25
N CYS A 166 10.31 14.67 -5.00
CA CYS A 166 10.12 13.65 -3.96
C CYS A 166 9.10 12.59 -4.38
N ILE A 167 7.92 13.00 -4.89
CA ILE A 167 6.89 12.06 -5.34
C ILE A 167 7.43 11.17 -6.48
N ARG A 168 8.13 11.77 -7.45
CA ARG A 168 8.73 11.02 -8.57
C ARG A 168 9.78 10.03 -8.11
N ASP A 169 10.66 10.42 -7.18
CA ASP A 169 11.74 9.58 -6.69
C ASP A 169 11.25 8.46 -5.77
N ASP A 170 10.28 8.74 -4.89
CA ASP A 170 9.64 7.73 -4.04
C ASP A 170 8.87 6.71 -4.88
N ALA A 171 8.11 7.17 -5.89
CA ALA A 171 7.44 6.29 -6.84
C ALA A 171 8.47 5.43 -7.61
N SER A 172 9.59 6.03 -8.01
CA SER A 172 10.66 5.29 -8.69
C SER A 172 11.32 4.26 -7.77
N ALA A 173 11.52 4.56 -6.48
CA ALA A 173 12.09 3.63 -5.52
C ALA A 173 11.16 2.44 -5.26
N ALA A 174 9.89 2.69 -4.95
CA ALA A 174 8.89 1.65 -4.73
C ALA A 174 8.67 0.79 -5.98
N GLY A 175 8.58 1.42 -7.16
CA GLY A 175 8.41 0.74 -8.43
C GLY A 175 9.60 -0.14 -8.81
N ARG A 176 10.83 0.32 -8.58
CA ARG A 176 12.05 -0.50 -8.76
C ARG A 176 12.08 -1.69 -7.82
N ALA A 177 11.70 -1.52 -6.56
CA ALA A 177 11.67 -2.63 -5.60
C ALA A 177 10.70 -3.73 -6.06
N ALA A 178 9.49 -3.35 -6.51
CA ALA A 178 8.53 -4.29 -7.07
C ALA A 178 9.03 -4.95 -8.37
N LEU A 179 9.66 -4.19 -9.27
CA LEU A 179 10.25 -4.71 -10.51
C LEU A 179 11.38 -5.72 -10.25
N VAL A 180 12.29 -5.44 -9.30
CA VAL A 180 13.34 -6.38 -8.92
C VAL A 180 12.74 -7.69 -8.41
N GLY A 181 11.67 -7.62 -7.62
CA GLY A 181 10.91 -8.79 -7.20
C GLY A 181 10.34 -9.57 -8.39
N LEU A 182 9.69 -8.87 -9.32
CA LEU A 182 9.13 -9.45 -10.55
C LEU A 182 10.17 -10.17 -11.40
N LEU A 183 11.34 -9.56 -11.62
CA LEU A 183 12.42 -10.15 -12.44
C LEU A 183 13.03 -11.40 -11.83
N GLN A 184 12.80 -11.64 -10.53
CA GLN A 184 13.26 -12.85 -9.84
C GLN A 184 12.20 -13.98 -9.86
N VAL A 185 11.01 -13.74 -10.42
CA VAL A 185 9.99 -14.77 -10.62
C VAL A 185 10.27 -15.49 -11.95
N PRO A 186 10.30 -16.84 -11.98
CA PRO A 186 10.36 -17.58 -13.25
C PRO A 186 9.14 -17.22 -14.11
N SER A 187 9.34 -16.42 -15.16
CA SER A 187 8.23 -15.69 -15.80
C SER A 187 7.29 -16.62 -16.58
N PRO A 188 6.03 -16.81 -16.17
CA PRO A 188 4.98 -17.11 -17.13
C PRO A 188 4.79 -15.90 -18.07
N PRO A 189 4.08 -16.05 -19.20
CA PRO A 189 3.71 -14.89 -20.02
C PRO A 189 2.94 -13.87 -19.17
N LEU A 190 3.39 -12.61 -19.13
CA LEU A 190 2.74 -11.53 -18.36
C LEU A 190 1.23 -11.41 -18.65
N LYS A 191 0.83 -11.76 -19.88
CA LYS A 191 -0.56 -11.78 -20.33
C LYS A 191 -1.42 -12.79 -19.57
N GLU A 192 -0.86 -13.91 -19.12
CA GLU A 192 -1.57 -14.91 -18.32
C GLU A 192 -1.74 -14.44 -16.88
N ALA A 193 -0.73 -13.76 -16.33
CA ALA A 193 -0.77 -13.24 -14.96
C ALA A 193 -1.85 -12.17 -14.75
N ALA A 194 -2.20 -11.44 -15.80
CA ALA A 194 -3.30 -10.47 -15.77
C ALA A 194 -4.65 -11.12 -15.41
N ASN A 195 -4.85 -12.40 -15.75
CA ASN A 195 -6.15 -13.07 -15.67
C ASN A 195 -6.32 -13.98 -14.44
N VAL A 196 -5.34 -14.01 -13.53
CA VAL A 196 -5.47 -14.86 -12.33
C VAL A 196 -6.56 -14.34 -11.43
N ALA A 197 -7.53 -15.21 -11.14
CA ALA A 197 -8.45 -15.00 -10.04
C ALA A 197 -7.84 -15.59 -8.76
N ALA A 198 -7.95 -14.87 -7.65
CA ALA A 198 -7.57 -15.34 -6.31
C ALA A 198 -8.21 -16.71 -5.95
N HIS A 199 -9.40 -16.98 -6.49
CA HIS A 199 -10.10 -18.26 -6.34
C HIS A 199 -9.36 -19.44 -6.96
N GLU A 200 -8.61 -19.24 -8.03
CA GLU A 200 -7.84 -20.31 -8.66
C GLU A 200 -6.60 -20.69 -7.85
N LEU A 201 -6.01 -19.74 -7.12
CA LEU A 201 -4.92 -20.02 -6.18
C LEU A 201 -5.37 -20.97 -5.06
N LEU A 202 -6.59 -20.80 -4.56
CA LEU A 202 -7.15 -21.70 -3.55
C LEU A 202 -7.38 -23.11 -4.09
N LYS A 203 -7.84 -23.24 -5.35
CA LYS A 203 -8.02 -24.54 -6.01
C LYS A 203 -6.71 -25.26 -6.28
N ALA A 204 -5.62 -24.51 -6.48
CA ALA A 204 -4.29 -25.05 -6.73
C ALA A 204 -3.72 -25.81 -5.52
N VAL A 205 -4.16 -25.46 -4.32
CA VAL A 205 -3.74 -26.11 -3.08
C VAL A 205 -4.58 -27.36 -2.89
N GLY A 206 -4.09 -28.48 -3.45
CA GLY A 206 -4.77 -29.76 -3.34
C GLY A 206 -4.98 -30.20 -1.88
N ASP A 207 -5.93 -31.13 -1.68
CA ASP A 207 -6.31 -31.67 -0.38
C ASP A 207 -5.13 -32.27 0.41
N SER A 208 -4.06 -32.67 -0.28
CA SER A 208 -2.81 -33.19 0.29
C SER A 208 -1.98 -32.16 1.04
N SER A 209 -2.27 -30.87 0.91
CA SER A 209 -1.54 -29.81 1.61
C SER A 209 -1.91 -29.79 3.10
N SER A 210 -1.00 -29.32 3.96
CA SER A 210 -1.33 -29.14 5.37
C SER A 210 -2.42 -28.06 5.54
N ALA A 211 -3.17 -28.13 6.64
CA ALA A 211 -4.20 -27.14 6.94
C ALA A 211 -3.61 -25.72 7.03
N LEU A 212 -2.41 -25.57 7.59
CA LEU A 212 -1.71 -24.28 7.70
C LEU A 212 -1.31 -23.73 6.33
N ILE A 213 -0.82 -24.56 5.41
CA ILE A 213 -0.49 -24.11 4.03
C ILE A 213 -1.75 -23.63 3.31
N ARG A 214 -2.90 -24.29 3.48
CA ARG A 214 -4.18 -23.79 2.92
C ARG A 214 -4.54 -22.41 3.48
N LYS A 215 -4.32 -22.16 4.77
CA LYS A 215 -4.58 -20.83 5.37
C LYS A 215 -3.57 -19.78 4.91
N ALA A 216 -2.29 -20.14 4.78
CA ALA A 216 -1.28 -19.26 4.21
C ALA A 216 -1.63 -18.84 2.78
N VAL A 217 -2.06 -19.78 1.92
CA VAL A 217 -2.48 -19.45 0.56
C VAL A 217 -3.77 -18.63 0.54
N ALA A 218 -4.71 -18.87 1.45
CA ALA A 218 -5.90 -18.03 1.59
C ALA A 218 -5.54 -16.57 1.92
N LEU A 219 -4.58 -16.35 2.83
CA LEU A 219 -4.08 -15.00 3.14
C LEU A 219 -3.35 -14.36 1.95
N VAL A 220 -2.55 -15.11 1.18
CA VAL A 220 -1.93 -14.59 -0.07
C VAL A 220 -3.00 -14.17 -1.07
N ALA A 221 -4.03 -15.00 -1.27
CA ALA A 221 -5.15 -14.71 -2.16
C ALA A 221 -5.90 -13.44 -1.70
N GLN A 222 -6.15 -13.29 -0.40
CA GLN A 222 -6.77 -12.11 0.17
C GLN A 222 -5.88 -10.86 0.08
N ALA A 223 -4.56 -10.98 0.26
CA ALA A 223 -3.62 -9.88 0.08
C ALA A 223 -3.63 -9.38 -1.37
N LEU A 224 -3.64 -10.30 -2.34
CA LEU A 224 -3.79 -10.00 -3.76
C LEU A 224 -5.10 -9.25 -4.03
N ASP A 225 -6.23 -9.73 -3.50
CA ASP A 225 -7.53 -9.08 -3.66
C ASP A 225 -7.54 -7.66 -3.06
N LYS A 226 -6.88 -7.45 -1.91
CA LYS A 226 -6.73 -6.14 -1.28
C LYS A 226 -5.85 -5.19 -2.10
N ILE A 227 -4.72 -5.65 -2.63
CA ILE A 227 -3.85 -4.85 -3.53
C ILE A 227 -4.63 -4.46 -4.78
N LEU A 228 -5.34 -5.40 -5.39
CA LEU A 228 -6.19 -5.13 -6.54
C LEU A 228 -7.34 -4.20 -6.17
N ALA A 229 -7.93 -4.30 -4.97
CA ALA A 229 -8.98 -3.40 -4.50
C ALA A 229 -8.47 -1.98 -4.33
N ALA A 230 -7.27 -1.80 -3.77
CA ALA A 230 -6.64 -0.50 -3.63
C ALA A 230 -6.46 0.25 -4.96
N LEU A 231 -6.27 -0.47 -6.07
CA LEU A 231 -6.25 0.11 -7.42
C LEU A 231 -7.61 0.65 -7.89
N GLY A 232 -8.72 0.13 -7.36
CA GLY A 232 -10.05 0.38 -7.92
C GLY A 232 -10.30 -0.35 -9.26
N PRO A 233 -11.57 -0.60 -9.62
CA PRO A 233 -11.92 -1.43 -10.77
C PRO A 233 -11.44 -0.85 -12.10
N GLN A 234 -11.40 0.47 -12.25
CA GLN A 234 -11.02 1.14 -13.50
C GLN A 234 -9.52 1.02 -13.78
N LEU A 235 -8.67 1.02 -12.75
CA LEU A 235 -7.22 0.89 -12.93
C LEU A 235 -6.78 -0.54 -13.17
N ARG A 236 -7.47 -1.54 -12.60
CA ARG A 236 -7.14 -2.95 -12.83
C ARG A 236 -6.99 -3.28 -14.31
N GLU A 237 -7.97 -2.89 -15.12
CA GLU A 237 -7.93 -3.16 -16.56
C GLU A 237 -6.82 -2.39 -17.29
N ARG A 238 -6.55 -1.15 -16.87
CA ARG A 238 -5.48 -0.34 -17.46
C ARG A 238 -4.10 -0.87 -17.10
N VAL A 239 -3.89 -1.23 -15.83
CA VAL A 239 -2.66 -1.86 -15.35
C VAL A 239 -2.45 -3.16 -16.11
N ARG A 240 -3.47 -4.00 -16.28
CA ARG A 240 -3.38 -5.22 -17.10
C ARG A 240 -2.97 -4.93 -18.54
N ALA A 241 -3.57 -3.92 -19.16
CA ALA A 241 -3.27 -3.54 -20.54
C ALA A 241 -1.86 -2.96 -20.70
N GLN A 242 -1.37 -2.17 -19.74
CA GLN A 242 -0.11 -1.41 -19.84
C GLN A 242 1.09 -2.11 -19.20
N ALA A 243 0.87 -3.06 -18.30
CA ALA A 243 1.94 -3.73 -17.57
C ALA A 243 2.91 -4.46 -18.48
N ALA A 244 2.43 -5.11 -19.55
CA ALA A 244 3.31 -5.79 -20.49
C ALA A 244 4.29 -4.80 -21.16
N ASP A 245 3.77 -3.64 -21.60
CA ASP A 245 4.57 -2.60 -22.26
C ASP A 245 5.55 -1.95 -21.29
N TRP A 246 5.12 -1.71 -20.04
CA TRP A 246 5.99 -1.20 -19.00
C TRP A 246 7.10 -2.20 -18.68
N VAL A 247 6.78 -3.45 -18.38
CA VAL A 247 7.78 -4.46 -18.00
C VAL A 247 8.79 -4.70 -19.11
N GLU A 248 8.36 -4.71 -20.38
CA GLU A 248 9.29 -4.85 -21.51
C GLU A 248 10.27 -3.66 -21.59
N GLY A 249 9.78 -2.43 -21.41
CA GLY A 249 10.61 -1.23 -21.36
C GLY A 249 11.51 -1.14 -20.12
N LEU A 250 11.16 -1.85 -19.04
CA LEU A 250 11.81 -1.78 -17.72
C LEU A 250 12.95 -2.79 -17.53
N LYS A 251 13.26 -3.64 -18.51
CA LYS A 251 14.36 -4.63 -18.41
C LYS A 251 15.76 -4.01 -18.25
N GLN A 252 15.90 -2.70 -18.44
CA GLN A 252 17.17 -1.99 -18.24
C GLN A 252 17.24 -1.41 -16.82
N ALA A 253 18.40 -1.54 -16.16
CA ALA A 253 18.66 -0.86 -14.89
C ALA A 253 18.47 0.67 -15.09
N ASP A 254 17.83 1.34 -14.14
CA ASP A 254 17.41 2.76 -14.17
C ASP A 254 16.19 3.13 -15.05
N ALA A 255 15.61 2.17 -15.77
CA ALA A 255 14.47 2.46 -16.65
C ALA A 255 13.20 2.95 -15.94
N PHE A 256 13.04 2.72 -14.63
CA PHE A 256 11.81 3.10 -13.93
C PHE A 256 11.68 4.62 -13.77
N GLY A 257 12.75 5.32 -13.42
CA GLY A 257 12.73 6.79 -13.36
C GLY A 257 12.39 7.39 -14.72
N SER A 258 13.02 6.89 -15.78
CA SER A 258 12.73 7.31 -17.16
C SER A 258 11.31 6.94 -17.61
N LEU A 259 10.77 5.81 -17.15
CA LEU A 259 9.37 5.46 -17.37
C LEU A 259 8.47 6.52 -16.74
N LEU A 260 8.69 6.88 -15.48
CA LEU A 260 7.90 7.90 -14.80
C LEU A 260 8.04 9.25 -15.51
N ASP A 261 9.25 9.67 -15.87
CA ASP A 261 9.48 10.94 -16.58
C ASP A 261 8.65 11.01 -17.88
N ARG A 262 8.58 9.89 -18.62
CA ARG A 262 7.79 9.78 -19.84
C ARG A 262 6.29 9.72 -19.57
N VAL A 263 5.83 8.88 -18.65
CA VAL A 263 4.39 8.68 -18.39
C VAL A 263 3.79 9.94 -17.75
N TYR A 264 4.57 10.64 -16.92
CA TYR A 264 4.14 11.81 -16.16
C TYR A 264 4.29 13.10 -16.98
N GLU A 265 5.02 13.04 -18.10
CA GLU A 265 5.57 14.22 -18.78
C GLU A 265 6.28 15.14 -17.76
N PHE A 266 7.10 14.55 -16.87
CA PHE A 266 7.55 15.19 -15.63
C PHE A 266 8.24 16.54 -15.86
N GLY A 267 9.08 16.65 -16.90
CA GLY A 267 9.72 17.91 -17.28
C GLY A 267 8.71 19.01 -17.62
N ARG A 268 7.72 18.70 -18.47
CA ARG A 268 6.64 19.62 -18.84
C ARG A 268 5.77 19.99 -17.63
N LEU A 269 5.43 19.01 -16.78
CA LEU A 269 4.66 19.25 -15.56
C LEU A 269 5.41 20.22 -14.62
N LYS A 270 6.69 19.97 -14.38
CA LYS A 270 7.55 20.82 -13.56
C LYS A 270 7.63 22.24 -14.11
N GLU A 271 7.87 22.39 -15.41
CA GLU A 271 7.86 23.69 -16.09
C GLU A 271 6.52 24.42 -15.96
N GLU A 272 5.40 23.72 -16.11
CA GLU A 272 4.06 24.31 -15.94
C GLU A 272 3.84 24.81 -14.51
N VAL A 273 4.10 23.96 -13.51
CA VAL A 273 3.86 24.29 -12.09
C VAL A 273 4.73 25.46 -11.66
N VAL A 274 6.03 25.42 -11.96
CA VAL A 274 6.98 26.47 -11.60
C VAL A 274 6.68 27.76 -12.36
N GLY A 275 6.44 27.67 -13.67
CA GLY A 275 6.12 28.83 -14.50
C GLY A 275 4.85 29.54 -14.05
N ARG A 276 3.87 28.80 -13.51
CA ARG A 276 2.64 29.39 -12.97
C ARG A 276 2.87 30.22 -11.71
N VAL A 277 3.78 29.80 -10.83
CA VAL A 277 4.17 30.59 -9.64
C VAL A 277 4.94 31.86 -10.06
N ASP A 278 5.77 31.76 -11.10
CA ASP A 278 6.58 32.89 -11.58
C ASP A 278 5.75 34.03 -12.17
N VAL A 279 4.68 33.70 -12.89
CA VAL A 279 3.79 34.68 -13.53
C VAL A 279 2.62 35.12 -12.64
N ALA A 280 2.64 34.75 -11.35
CA ALA A 280 1.58 35.07 -10.41
C ALA A 280 1.32 36.59 -10.31
N PRO A 281 0.06 37.05 -10.35
CA PRO A 281 -0.28 38.48 -10.22
C PRO A 281 0.24 39.08 -8.91
N ALA A 282 0.79 40.30 -8.92
CA ALA A 282 1.37 40.95 -7.71
C ALA A 282 0.43 41.00 -6.49
N GLY A 283 -0.89 40.90 -6.69
CA GLY A 283 -1.92 40.95 -5.66
C GLY A 283 -2.31 39.61 -5.02
N VAL A 284 -1.64 38.48 -5.32
CA VAL A 284 -1.93 37.20 -4.65
C VAL A 284 -1.61 37.31 -3.16
N ASP A 285 -2.56 36.89 -2.32
CA ASP A 285 -2.47 36.94 -0.86
C ASP A 285 -1.36 36.03 -0.32
N VAL A 286 -0.50 36.58 0.55
CA VAL A 286 0.61 35.88 1.21
C VAL A 286 0.10 34.66 2.00
N VAL A 287 -1.05 34.78 2.66
CA VAL A 287 -1.60 33.68 3.47
C VAL A 287 -1.97 32.48 2.59
N ARG A 288 -2.50 32.71 1.39
CA ARG A 288 -2.84 31.65 0.43
C ARG A 288 -1.59 30.94 -0.11
N LEU A 289 -0.52 31.69 -0.36
CA LEU A 289 0.77 31.12 -0.80
C LEU A 289 1.39 30.24 0.29
N ASP A 290 1.43 30.74 1.53
CA ASP A 290 1.95 30.00 2.69
C ASP A 290 1.13 28.73 2.97
N GLU A 291 -0.19 28.78 2.78
CA GLU A 291 -1.06 27.62 2.96
C GLU A 291 -0.85 26.57 1.86
N ALA A 292 -0.70 27.01 0.61
CA ALA A 292 -0.38 26.11 -0.49
C ALA A 292 0.97 25.41 -0.29
N ALA A 293 1.99 26.12 0.19
CA ALA A 293 3.29 25.54 0.52
C ALA A 293 3.17 24.41 1.56
N LYS A 294 2.39 24.62 2.64
CA LYS A 294 2.12 23.57 3.64
C LYS A 294 1.36 22.39 3.06
N GLN A 295 0.39 22.64 2.19
CA GLN A 295 -0.35 21.57 1.51
C GLN A 295 0.58 20.72 0.65
N LEU A 296 1.55 21.31 -0.04
CA LEU A 296 2.55 20.58 -0.82
C LEU A 296 3.49 19.74 0.04
N GLU A 297 3.90 20.25 1.21
CA GLU A 297 4.69 19.47 2.17
C GLU A 297 3.90 18.27 2.70
N ALA A 298 2.64 18.50 3.12
CA ALA A 298 1.75 17.45 3.59
C ALA A 298 1.47 16.40 2.51
N LEU A 299 1.34 16.82 1.25
CA LEU A 299 1.14 15.95 0.11
C LEU A 299 2.37 15.06 -0.13
N GLY A 300 3.58 15.62 -0.11
CA GLY A 300 4.82 14.84 -0.19
C GLY A 300 4.94 13.81 0.94
N ALA A 301 4.65 14.23 2.18
CA ALA A 301 4.68 13.36 3.36
C ALA A 301 3.67 12.20 3.28
N ARG A 302 2.44 12.47 2.81
CA ARG A 302 1.41 11.43 2.61
C ARG A 302 1.84 10.41 1.56
N PHE A 303 2.38 10.87 0.43
CA PHE A 303 2.87 9.97 -0.60
C PHE A 303 4.04 9.11 -0.10
N HIS A 304 4.95 9.70 0.66
CA HIS A 304 6.05 8.97 1.29
C HIS A 304 5.53 7.86 2.23
N GLN A 305 4.52 8.16 3.06
CA GLN A 305 3.88 7.16 3.91
C GLN A 305 3.25 6.03 3.08
N GLN A 306 2.62 6.36 1.95
CA GLN A 306 2.03 5.38 1.04
C GLN A 306 3.08 4.47 0.41
N THR A 307 4.22 5.01 -0.04
CA THR A 307 5.32 4.21 -0.59
C THR A 307 6.04 3.36 0.46
N ASN A 308 6.10 3.83 1.72
CA ASN A 308 6.57 3.01 2.85
C ASN A 308 5.69 1.77 3.06
N VAL A 309 4.36 1.91 3.03
CA VAL A 309 3.45 0.75 3.11
C VAL A 309 3.63 -0.19 1.92
N LEU A 310 3.77 0.33 0.69
CA LEU A 310 4.07 -0.49 -0.49
C LEU A 310 5.38 -1.28 -0.33
N SER A 311 6.41 -0.66 0.26
CA SER A 311 7.67 -1.34 0.58
C SER A 311 7.45 -2.53 1.51
N GLN A 312 6.57 -2.41 2.52
CA GLN A 312 6.21 -3.55 3.38
C GLN A 312 5.49 -4.66 2.61
N VAL A 313 4.60 -4.33 1.66
CA VAL A 313 3.97 -5.34 0.79
C VAL A 313 5.02 -6.06 -0.05
N VAL A 314 5.96 -5.32 -0.67
CA VAL A 314 7.06 -5.91 -1.47
C VAL A 314 7.94 -6.83 -0.63
N LYS A 315 8.29 -6.43 0.60
CA LYS A 315 9.04 -7.27 1.55
C LYS A 315 8.25 -8.54 1.90
N GLY A 316 6.96 -8.42 2.18
CA GLY A 316 6.08 -9.57 2.44
C GLY A 316 6.05 -10.57 1.29
N LEU A 317 5.93 -10.10 0.04
CA LEU A 317 6.04 -10.95 -1.15
C LEU A 317 7.42 -11.60 -1.27
N ALA A 318 8.49 -10.85 -0.99
CA ALA A 318 9.87 -11.36 -1.08
C ALA A 318 10.15 -12.46 -0.05
N TRP A 319 9.64 -12.31 1.19
CA TRP A 319 9.71 -13.35 2.22
C TRP A 319 8.87 -14.57 1.85
N GLY A 320 7.67 -14.34 1.31
CA GLY A 320 6.78 -15.43 0.91
C GLY A 320 7.24 -16.19 -0.34
N ARG A 321 8.05 -15.56 -1.18
CA ARG A 321 8.43 -16.08 -2.49
C ARG A 321 8.93 -17.53 -2.50
N PRO A 322 9.87 -17.98 -1.64
CA PRO A 322 10.40 -19.34 -1.72
C PRO A 322 9.30 -20.41 -1.60
N TRP A 323 8.33 -20.21 -0.71
CA TRP A 323 7.25 -21.18 -0.52
C TRP A 323 6.10 -20.96 -1.50
N ILE A 324 5.81 -19.71 -1.91
CA ILE A 324 4.81 -19.42 -2.94
C ILE A 324 5.22 -20.04 -4.29
N LEU A 325 6.51 -19.97 -4.65
CA LEU A 325 7.03 -20.65 -5.85
C LEU A 325 6.96 -22.17 -5.76
N GLY A 326 6.92 -22.74 -4.55
CA GLY A 326 6.72 -24.16 -4.31
C GLY A 326 5.27 -24.64 -4.50
N LEU A 327 4.30 -23.72 -4.64
CA LEU A 327 2.92 -24.07 -4.98
C LEU A 327 2.87 -24.69 -6.38
N ALA A 328 1.86 -25.54 -6.61
CA ALA A 328 1.70 -26.27 -7.87
C ALA A 328 1.79 -25.33 -9.09
N PRO A 329 2.67 -25.59 -10.07
CA PRO A 329 2.71 -24.82 -11.31
C PRO A 329 1.35 -24.86 -12.03
N PRO A 330 0.92 -23.74 -12.66
CA PRO A 330 1.62 -22.46 -12.82
C PRO A 330 1.36 -21.44 -11.69
N TRP A 331 0.60 -21.81 -10.65
CA TRP A 331 -0.07 -20.86 -9.76
C TRP A 331 0.88 -20.03 -8.90
N GLY A 332 1.96 -20.63 -8.39
CA GLY A 332 2.98 -19.93 -7.62
C GLY A 332 3.59 -18.73 -8.36
N PRO A 333 4.31 -18.97 -9.48
CA PRO A 333 4.87 -17.89 -10.31
C PRO A 333 3.83 -16.88 -10.80
N LEU A 334 2.65 -17.36 -11.18
CA LEU A 334 1.59 -16.51 -11.72
C LEU A 334 1.07 -15.52 -10.66
N SER A 335 0.85 -15.97 -9.41
CA SER A 335 0.41 -15.12 -8.31
C SER A 335 1.40 -14.02 -7.95
N LEU A 336 2.70 -14.35 -7.87
CA LEU A 336 3.76 -13.36 -7.61
C LEU A 336 3.84 -12.35 -8.74
N THR A 337 3.75 -12.82 -9.98
CA THR A 337 3.73 -11.94 -11.16
C THR A 337 2.57 -10.97 -11.09
N THR A 338 1.35 -11.44 -10.81
CA THR A 338 0.15 -10.60 -10.63
C THR A 338 0.35 -9.58 -9.53
N ALA A 339 0.87 -9.98 -8.36
CA ALA A 339 1.09 -9.09 -7.23
C ALA A 339 2.07 -7.97 -7.59
N TYR A 340 3.24 -8.30 -8.13
CA TYR A 340 4.25 -7.29 -8.50
C TYR A 340 3.77 -6.37 -9.62
N VAL A 341 3.06 -6.89 -10.61
CA VAL A 341 2.45 -6.07 -11.67
C VAL A 341 1.42 -5.10 -11.09
N ALA A 342 0.56 -5.56 -10.18
CA ALA A 342 -0.43 -4.71 -9.53
C ALA A 342 0.25 -3.61 -8.69
N LEU A 343 1.33 -3.93 -7.96
CA LEU A 343 2.10 -2.95 -7.19
C LEU A 343 2.82 -1.92 -8.06
N ILE A 344 3.41 -2.34 -9.19
CA ILE A 344 4.01 -1.43 -10.18
C ILE A 344 2.94 -0.47 -10.70
N GLY A 345 1.80 -1.02 -11.13
CA GLY A 345 0.69 -0.22 -11.64
C GLY A 345 0.15 0.76 -10.59
N TYR A 346 -0.03 0.30 -9.36
CA TYR A 346 -0.47 1.15 -8.26
C TYR A 346 0.51 2.29 -8.01
N THR A 347 1.81 2.00 -7.96
CA THR A 347 2.85 3.00 -7.71
C THR A 347 2.87 4.09 -8.79
N VAL A 348 2.79 3.70 -10.07
CA VAL A 348 2.75 4.63 -11.21
C VAL A 348 1.50 5.51 -11.15
N TYR A 349 0.35 4.93 -10.84
CA TYR A 349 -0.91 5.65 -10.84
C TYR A 349 -1.10 6.54 -9.61
N ALA A 350 -0.74 6.06 -8.42
CA ALA A 350 -0.76 6.86 -7.20
C ALA A 350 0.21 8.05 -7.31
N GLY A 351 1.42 7.85 -7.84
CA GLY A 351 2.34 8.97 -8.08
C GLY A 351 1.77 9.98 -9.09
N GLY A 352 1.15 9.52 -10.17
CA GLY A 352 0.48 10.40 -11.13
C GLY A 352 -0.69 11.20 -10.55
N ASP A 353 -1.47 10.61 -9.64
CA ASP A 353 -2.58 11.25 -8.91
C ASP A 353 -2.08 12.37 -7.99
N TYR A 354 -1.05 12.09 -7.19
CA TYR A 354 -0.39 13.08 -6.31
C TYR A 354 0.27 14.23 -7.07
N LEU A 355 0.69 13.99 -8.32
CA LEU A 355 1.23 15.04 -9.19
C LEU A 355 0.15 15.83 -9.94
N ASP A 356 -1.06 15.28 -10.05
CA ASP A 356 -2.13 15.74 -10.95
C ASP A 356 -1.62 15.89 -12.40
N TRP A 357 -1.07 14.80 -12.93
CA TRP A 357 -0.50 14.72 -14.28
C TRP A 357 -1.59 14.83 -15.38
N TYR A 358 -1.19 15.01 -16.65
CA TYR A 358 -2.11 15.28 -17.76
C TYR A 358 -3.11 14.16 -18.12
N ARG A 359 -3.03 12.99 -17.48
CA ARG A 359 -3.81 11.80 -17.85
C ARG A 359 -5.14 11.67 -17.12
N THR A 360 -5.41 12.50 -16.10
CA THR A 360 -6.65 12.45 -15.31
C THR A 360 -7.86 12.95 -16.12
N GLY A 361 -7.69 13.99 -16.94
CA GLY A 361 -8.67 14.47 -17.94
C GLY A 361 -10.13 14.56 -17.46
N ASP A 362 -11.09 14.51 -18.39
CA ASP A 362 -12.55 14.52 -18.10
C ASP A 362 -13.05 13.30 -17.31
N SER A 363 -12.16 12.34 -17.03
CA SER A 363 -12.59 11.10 -16.42
C SER A 363 -12.74 11.20 -14.90
N GLY A 364 -12.01 12.09 -14.22
CA GLY A 364 -12.06 12.21 -12.74
C GLY A 364 -11.75 10.90 -11.98
N ARG A 365 -11.21 9.90 -12.67
CA ARG A 365 -11.15 8.49 -12.20
C ARG A 365 -10.03 8.21 -11.20
N MET A 366 -9.15 9.17 -10.98
CA MET A 366 -8.13 9.22 -9.94
C MET A 366 -8.06 10.67 -9.53
N ASP A 367 -8.96 11.03 -8.64
CA ASP A 367 -8.96 12.28 -7.89
C ASP A 367 -9.10 11.85 -6.42
N PHE A 368 -8.13 11.05 -5.96
CA PHE A 368 -8.07 10.68 -4.55
C PHE A 368 -7.44 11.82 -3.75
N VAL A 369 -6.50 12.53 -4.36
CA VAL A 369 -5.83 13.69 -3.77
C VAL A 369 -5.89 14.91 -4.67
N VAL A 370 -5.93 16.07 -4.03
CA VAL A 370 -5.62 17.33 -4.70
C VAL A 370 -4.12 17.38 -4.94
N GLY A 371 -3.70 16.99 -6.16
CA GLY A 371 -2.28 16.89 -6.51
C GLY A 371 -1.55 18.23 -6.59
N VAL A 372 -0.21 18.17 -6.73
CA VAL A 372 0.69 19.34 -6.70
C VAL A 372 0.24 20.45 -7.66
N ARG A 373 -0.08 20.08 -8.90
CA ARG A 373 -0.50 21.03 -9.94
C ARG A 373 -1.78 21.77 -9.53
N SER A 374 -2.77 21.05 -9.01
CA SER A 374 -4.04 21.62 -8.54
C SER A 374 -3.85 22.52 -7.32
N VAL A 375 -3.01 22.14 -6.35
CA VAL A 375 -2.69 22.99 -5.18
C VAL A 375 -2.10 24.32 -5.63
N VAL A 376 -1.08 24.29 -6.50
CA VAL A 376 -0.46 25.51 -7.03
C VAL A 376 -1.45 26.32 -7.86
N GLN A 377 -2.28 25.69 -8.69
CA GLN A 377 -3.31 26.39 -9.46
C GLN A 377 -4.27 27.17 -8.55
N ARG A 378 -4.86 26.51 -7.54
CA ARG A 378 -5.83 27.14 -6.63
C ARG A 378 -5.21 28.28 -5.84
N ALA A 379 -3.92 28.22 -5.53
CA ALA A 379 -3.22 29.31 -4.86
C ALA A 379 -3.12 30.58 -5.73
N MET A 380 -3.14 30.44 -7.06
CA MET A 380 -2.99 31.55 -8.01
C MET A 380 -4.31 32.15 -8.50
N GLU A 381 -5.44 31.47 -8.28
CA GLU A 381 -6.77 31.96 -8.69
C GLU A 381 -7.16 33.19 -7.84
N VAL A 382 -7.33 34.37 -8.45
CA VAL A 382 -7.65 35.62 -7.74
C VAL A 382 -9.07 35.63 -7.22
#